data_AF-A0A3D5SWU6-F1
#
_entry.id   AF-A0A3D5SWU6-F1
#
_cell.length_a   1.000
_cell.length_b   1.000
_cell.length_c   1.000
_cell.angle_alpha   90.00
_cell.angle_beta   90.00
_cell.angle_gamma   90.00
#
_symmetry.space_group_name_H-M   'P 1'
#
loop_
_entity.id
_entity.type
_entity.pdbx_description
1 polymer ?
#
loop_
_entity_poly.entity_id
_entity_poly.type
_entity_poly.pdbx_seq_one_letter_code
_entity_poly.pdbx_strand_id
1 'polypeptide(L)' 'GKTGQFHTRMCREYASGAECFVAGVNPKKAGESFEGIPIYGSVAEAKRATGANASVIYVPPPFA' A
#
# COMPACT_ATOMS: atom_id res chain seq x y z
N GLY A 1 4.65 -7.15 -0.52
CA GLY A 1 5.58 -8.13 0.09
C GLY A 1 5.00 -8.66 1.40
N LYS A 2 5.63 -9.65 2.04
CA LYS A 2 5.12 -10.26 3.29
C LYS A 2 4.95 -9.22 4.43
N THR A 3 5.99 -8.44 4.69
CA THR A 3 6.00 -7.41 5.75
C THR A 3 4.94 -6.34 5.53
N GLY A 4 4.85 -5.80 4.31
CA GLY A 4 3.82 -4.81 3.97
C GLY A 4 2.39 -5.34 4.18
N GLN A 5 2.11 -6.57 3.74
CA GLN A 5 0.78 -7.19 3.95
C GLN A 5 0.47 -7.38 5.45
N PHE A 6 1.44 -7.82 6.24
CA PHE A 6 1.28 -7.99 7.68
C PHE A 6 0.95 -6.67 8.38
N HIS A 7 1.77 -5.63 8.18
CA HIS A 7 1.53 -4.34 8.83
C HIS A 7 0.25 -3.68 8.33
N THR A 8 -0.10 -3.82 7.04
CA THR A 8 -1.38 -3.31 6.54
C THR A 8 -2.57 -3.97 7.25
N ARG A 9 -2.56 -5.29 7.46
CA ARG A 9 -3.63 -5.99 8.22
C ARG A 9 -3.71 -5.50 9.66
N MET A 10 -2.58 -5.50 10.36
CA MET A 10 -2.53 -5.06 11.77
C MET A 10 -2.97 -3.60 11.93
N CYS A 11 -2.55 -2.71 11.03
CA CYS A 11 -2.96 -1.31 11.06
C CYS A 11 -4.45 -1.13 10.73
N ARG A 12 -5.05 -1.95 9.86
CA ARG A 12 -6.50 -1.94 9.63
C ARG A 12 -7.28 -2.40 10.85
N GLU A 13 -6.77 -3.36 11.62
CA GLU A 13 -7.39 -3.83 12.86
C GLU A 13 -7.27 -2.80 14.00
N TYR A 14 -6.17 -2.05 14.04
CA TYR A 14 -5.83 -1.13 15.13
C TYR A 14 -6.30 0.33 14.93
N ALA A 15 -6.19 0.88 13.72
CA ALA A 15 -6.42 2.30 13.44
C ALA A 15 -7.86 2.57 12.94
N SER A 16 -8.05 3.52 12.02
CA SER A 16 -9.36 3.87 11.42
C SER A 16 -9.98 2.77 10.53
N GLY A 17 -9.73 1.49 10.82
CA GLY A 17 -10.34 0.38 10.09
C GLY A 17 -9.82 0.23 8.66
N ALA A 18 -10.74 -0.15 7.76
CA ALA A 18 -10.47 -0.29 6.33
C ALA A 18 -10.00 1.03 5.66
N GLU A 19 -10.28 2.18 6.25
CA GLU A 19 -9.93 3.50 5.71
C GLU A 19 -8.46 3.89 5.99
N CYS A 20 -7.74 3.12 6.81
CA CYS A 20 -6.34 3.41 7.15
C CYS A 20 -5.40 3.39 5.93
N PHE A 21 -5.77 2.67 4.86
CA PHE A 21 -4.97 2.59 3.63
C PHE A 21 -5.85 2.82 2.42
N VAL A 22 -5.49 3.84 1.64
CA VAL A 22 -6.19 4.20 0.41
C VAL A 22 -5.52 3.65 -0.85
N ALA A 23 -4.23 3.26 -0.76
CA ALA A 23 -3.45 2.75 -1.89
C ALA A 23 -2.30 1.84 -1.47
N GLY A 24 -1.98 0.86 -2.31
CA GLY A 24 -0.69 0.17 -2.35
C GLY A 24 0.12 0.57 -3.58
N VAL A 25 1.45 0.41 -3.52
CA VAL A 25 2.33 0.66 -4.67
C VAL A 25 3.23 -0.55 -4.91
N ASN A 26 3.15 -1.12 -6.10
CA ASN A 26 4.05 -2.17 -6.58
C ASN A 26 4.05 -2.19 -8.12
N PRO A 27 5.16 -1.80 -8.79
CA PRO A 27 5.25 -1.76 -10.25
C PRO A 27 4.88 -3.08 -10.94
N LYS A 28 5.12 -4.23 -10.28
CA LYS A 28 4.86 -5.56 -10.84
C LYS A 28 3.42 -6.03 -10.67
N LYS A 29 2.59 -5.28 -9.94
CA LYS A 29 1.20 -5.64 -9.58
C LYS A 29 0.22 -4.50 -9.79
N ALA A 30 0.55 -3.56 -10.68
CA ALA A 30 -0.31 -2.43 -10.98
C ALA A 30 -1.66 -2.92 -11.52
N GLY A 31 -2.77 -2.38 -11.00
CA GLY A 31 -4.13 -2.77 -11.37
C GLY A 31 -4.73 -3.91 -10.53
N GLU A 32 -3.92 -4.59 -9.71
CA GLU A 32 -4.44 -5.54 -8.71
C GLU A 32 -4.98 -4.80 -7.47
N SER A 33 -5.59 -5.55 -6.55
CA SER A 33 -5.93 -5.05 -5.21
C SER A 33 -5.41 -5.99 -4.12
N PHE A 34 -5.12 -5.44 -2.96
CA PHE A 34 -4.86 -6.19 -1.73
C PHE A 34 -6.00 -5.94 -0.75
N GLU A 35 -6.89 -6.91 -0.59
CA GLU A 35 -8.02 -6.85 0.36
C GLU A 35 -8.90 -5.59 0.18
N GLY A 36 -9.16 -5.23 -1.08
CA GLY A 36 -9.92 -4.03 -1.46
C GLY A 36 -9.07 -2.77 -1.66
N ILE A 37 -7.80 -2.76 -1.26
CA ILE A 37 -6.91 -1.61 -1.43
C ILE A 37 -6.30 -1.65 -2.85
N PRO A 38 -6.52 -0.64 -3.69
CA PRO A 38 -6.00 -0.62 -5.06
C PRO A 38 -4.47 -0.52 -5.09
N ILE A 39 -3.83 -1.26 -6.00
CA ILE A 39 -2.38 -1.26 -6.18
C ILE A 39 -2.02 -0.50 -7.46
N TYR A 40 -1.15 0.50 -7.30
CA TYR A 40 -0.66 1.34 -8.40
C TYR A 40 0.78 0.98 -8.78
N GLY A 41 1.15 1.32 -10.02
CA GLY A 41 2.50 1.13 -10.53
C GLY A 41 3.51 2.11 -9.96
N SER A 42 3.06 3.32 -9.60
CA SER A 42 3.90 4.38 -9.04
C SER A 42 3.24 5.12 -7.88
N VAL A 43 4.06 5.72 -7.03
CA VAL A 43 3.59 6.61 -5.94
C VAL A 43 2.87 7.84 -6.51
N ALA A 44 3.32 8.35 -7.66
CA ALA A 44 2.73 9.52 -8.31
C ALA A 44 1.29 9.24 -8.75
N GLU A 45 1.02 8.07 -9.34
CA GLU A 45 -0.34 7.63 -9.70
C GLU A 45 -1.21 7.44 -8.47
N ALA A 46 -0.72 6.73 -7.45
CA ALA A 46 -1.44 6.51 -6.20
C ALA A 46 -1.85 7.84 -5.55
N LYS A 47 -0.94 8.82 -5.46
CA LYS A 47 -1.23 10.14 -4.89
C LYS A 47 -2.28 10.89 -5.68
N ARG A 48 -2.19 10.92 -7.02
CA ARG A 48 -3.18 11.60 -7.87
C ARG A 48 -4.57 10.97 -7.75
N ALA A 49 -4.65 9.65 -7.65
CA ALA A 49 -5.92 8.93 -7.59
C ALA A 49 -6.61 9.01 -6.22
N THR A 50 -5.84 9.06 -5.13
CA THR A 50 -6.38 8.87 -3.77
C THR A 50 -6.23 10.09 -2.85
N GLY A 51 -5.37 11.04 -3.21
CA GLY A 51 -5.05 12.17 -2.34
C GLY A 51 -4.17 11.80 -1.13
N ALA A 52 -3.56 10.61 -1.10
CA ALA A 52 -2.71 10.17 -0.01
C ALA A 52 -1.67 11.23 0.40
N ASN A 53 -1.63 11.54 1.70
CA ASN A 53 -0.77 12.57 2.30
C ASN A 53 0.43 12.00 3.07
N ALA A 54 0.43 10.71 3.36
CA ALA A 54 1.50 9.98 4.02
C ALA A 54 1.79 8.66 3.31
N SER A 55 3.01 8.13 3.47
CA SER A 55 3.40 6.83 2.93
C SER A 55 4.34 6.10 3.88
N VAL A 56 4.35 4.76 3.75
CA VAL A 56 5.24 3.86 4.48
C VAL A 56 5.88 2.89 3.49
N ILE A 57 7.17 2.59 3.66
CA ILE A 57 7.96 1.80 2.72
C ILE A 57 8.37 0.49 3.39
N TYR A 58 7.89 -0.63 2.82
CA TYR A 58 8.30 -1.99 3.18
C TYR A 58 9.00 -2.68 2.01
N VAL A 59 9.84 -1.93 1.31
CA VAL A 59 10.68 -2.45 0.22
C VAL A 59 11.99 -2.94 0.83
N PRO A 60 12.41 -4.18 0.54
CA PRO A 60 13.68 -4.69 1.05
C PRO A 60 14.86 -3.87 0.49
N PRO A 61 16.01 -3.88 1.18
CA PRO A 61 17.24 -3.39 0.60
C PRO A 61 17.52 -4.05 -0.75
N PRO A 62 18.18 -3.38 -1.69
CA PRO A 62 18.63 -4.03 -2.91
C PRO A 62 19.49 -5.26 -2.54
N PHE A 63 19.20 -6.40 -3.18
CA PHE A 63 19.88 -7.71 -3.02
C PHE A 63 19.55 -8.55 -1.78
N ALA A 64 18.44 -8.28 -1.07
CA ALA A 64 17.92 -9.14 0.00
C ALA A 64 16.93 -10.21 -0.49
#